data_AF-A0A0R1HK19-F1
#
_entry.id   AF-A0A0R1HK19-F1
#
_cell.length_a   1.000
_cell.length_b   1.000
_cell.length_c   1.000
_cell.angle_alpha   90.00
_cell.angle_beta   90.00
_cell.angle_gamma   90.00
#
_symmetry.space_group_name_H-M   'P 1'
#
loop_
_entity.id
_entity.type
_entity.pdbx_description
1 polymer ?
#
loop_
_entity_poly.entity_id
_entity_poly.type
_entity_poly.pdbx_seq_one_letter_code
_entity_poly.pdbx_strand_id
1 'polypeptide(L)'
;MQNIELNDSVQSLINAVDDLFDGKVEVQFIGDLQSGYVRHDQAQTVQDKKQITVQISDLSAPNYTASHELLHLLMTLRGFPQAYFALSSGNDELNQQLMMMGTELYDIVAHQVVVSEQRRHGLITPEVEAMYLKGVQATIDPEPEAGDDRMTLRLMTVLDALIFYGTGNQQAVDQLQADYPKAFAAASKLYTMLMEKPVSSPFTMRRSIVKLFKGFDNQLEAWQLPPLHNQEFTTITSVLSKRQLRLEVRQIFELFHSEMIDPATKRRAYVGINRADGQNSFVIAAPAPKDDTPDFFKAIYSLSVEELFHQLEMPYILRDGSANQNG
;
A
#
# COMPACT_ATOMS: atom_id res chain seq x y z
N MET A 1 4.88 -1.59 34.41
CA MET A 1 4.20 -1.21 33.17
C MET A 1 3.72 0.21 33.35
N GLN A 2 4.21 1.16 32.54
CA GLN A 2 3.59 2.49 32.50
C GLN A 2 2.16 2.31 32.01
N ASN A 3 1.20 2.94 32.71
CA ASN A 3 -0.19 2.93 32.29
C ASN A 3 -0.31 3.95 31.15
N ILE A 4 -0.05 3.53 29.92
CA ILE A 4 -0.18 4.38 28.75
C ILE A 4 -1.67 4.53 28.45
N GLU A 5 -2.18 5.74 28.64
CA GLU A 5 -3.55 6.08 28.34
C GLU A 5 -3.62 6.67 26.94
N LEU A 6 -4.40 6.03 26.07
CA LEU A 6 -4.72 6.57 24.75
C LEU A 6 -5.68 7.75 24.91
N ASN A 7 -5.48 8.80 24.11
CA ASN A 7 -6.32 9.99 24.20
C ASN A 7 -7.71 9.78 23.55
N ASP A 8 -8.62 10.72 23.80
CA ASP A 8 -10.00 10.67 23.29
C ASP A 8 -10.09 10.54 21.76
N SER A 9 -9.15 11.13 21.01
CA SER A 9 -9.10 11.03 19.56
C SER A 9 -8.81 9.59 19.11
N VAL A 10 -7.86 8.91 19.74
CA VAL A 10 -7.55 7.51 19.45
C VAL A 10 -8.67 6.59 19.90
N GLN A 11 -9.26 6.84 21.08
CA GLN A 11 -10.41 6.06 21.54
C GLN A 11 -11.61 6.19 20.59
N SER A 12 -11.82 7.38 20.02
CA SER A 12 -12.85 7.60 18.99
C SER A 12 -12.58 6.81 17.71
N LEU A 13 -11.30 6.66 17.30
CA LEU A 13 -10.92 5.83 16.17
C LEU A 13 -11.17 4.34 16.44
N ILE A 14 -10.84 3.85 17.64
CA ILE A 14 -11.16 2.46 18.05
C ILE A 14 -12.67 2.21 17.93
N ASN A 15 -13.49 3.10 18.48
CA ASN A 15 -14.95 2.96 18.40
C ASN A 15 -15.44 2.98 16.94
N ALA A 16 -14.87 3.83 16.09
CA ALA A 16 -15.24 3.87 14.67
C ALA A 16 -14.87 2.59 13.90
N VAL A 17 -13.80 1.90 14.31
CA VAL A 17 -13.43 0.59 13.76
C VAL A 17 -14.40 -0.47 14.27
N ASP A 18 -14.68 -0.50 15.58
CA ASP A 18 -15.62 -1.43 16.21
C ASP A 18 -17.03 -1.32 15.62
N ASP A 19 -17.49 -0.12 15.26
CA ASP A 19 -18.79 0.10 14.62
C ASP A 19 -18.89 -0.50 13.20
N LEU A 20 -17.75 -0.69 12.51
CA LEU A 20 -17.69 -1.20 11.13
C LEU A 20 -17.27 -2.66 11.04
N PHE A 21 -16.55 -3.17 12.05
CA PHE A 21 -16.02 -4.53 12.07
C PHE A 21 -16.92 -5.45 12.88
N ASP A 22 -17.36 -6.58 12.29
CA ASP A 22 -18.14 -7.63 12.99
C ASP A 22 -17.22 -8.49 13.89
N GLY A 23 -16.59 -7.82 14.87
CA GLY A 23 -15.58 -8.37 15.76
C GLY A 23 -15.17 -7.37 16.85
N LYS A 24 -13.99 -7.56 17.44
CA LYS A 24 -13.42 -6.69 18.46
C LYS A 24 -12.09 -6.14 18.00
N VAL A 25 -11.86 -4.84 18.17
CA VAL A 25 -10.55 -4.22 17.98
C VAL A 25 -9.98 -3.74 19.30
N GLU A 26 -8.70 -3.99 19.52
CA GLU A 26 -8.00 -3.49 20.70
C GLU A 26 -6.56 -3.07 20.38
N VAL A 27 -6.04 -2.12 21.17
CA VAL A 27 -4.65 -1.68 21.10
C VAL A 27 -3.89 -2.29 22.27
N GLN A 28 -2.76 -2.92 21.99
CA GLN A 28 -1.88 -3.54 22.99
C GLN A 28 -0.47 -2.95 22.88
N PHE A 29 0.13 -2.67 24.04
CA PHE A 29 1.53 -2.26 24.13
C PHE A 29 2.36 -3.50 24.48
N ILE A 30 3.10 -4.02 23.49
CA ILE A 30 3.84 -5.27 23.60
C ILE A 30 5.34 -5.06 23.89
N GLY A 31 5.82 -3.81 23.84
CA GLY A 31 7.19 -3.43 24.15
C GLY A 31 7.28 -2.27 25.14
N ASP A 32 8.49 -1.99 25.59
CA ASP A 32 8.85 -0.88 26.47
C ASP A 32 9.88 0.08 25.83
N LEU A 33 10.15 -0.09 24.53
CA LEU A 33 11.10 0.74 23.78
C LEU A 33 10.61 2.19 23.70
N GLN A 34 11.54 3.13 23.79
CA GLN A 34 11.32 4.55 23.58
C GLN A 34 12.50 5.10 22.77
N SER A 35 12.55 4.75 21.48
CA SER A 35 13.65 5.10 20.60
C SER A 35 13.84 6.62 20.39
N GLY A 36 12.82 7.43 20.72
CA GLY A 36 12.84 8.88 20.55
C GLY A 36 12.61 9.33 19.10
N TYR A 37 12.15 8.42 18.25
CA TYR A 37 11.71 8.67 16.88
C TYR A 37 10.48 7.80 16.55
N VAL A 38 9.76 8.16 15.48
CA VAL A 38 8.63 7.37 14.97
C VAL A 38 8.92 6.79 13.60
N ARG A 39 8.53 5.54 13.37
CA ARG A 39 8.55 4.84 12.09
C ARG A 39 7.32 3.94 11.96
N HIS A 40 6.98 3.60 10.71
CA HIS A 40 5.82 2.75 10.42
C HIS A 40 6.03 1.27 10.82
N ASP A 41 7.27 0.81 11.00
CA ASP A 41 7.61 -0.56 11.44
C ASP A 41 7.51 -0.79 12.97
N GLN A 42 7.13 0.23 13.73
CA GLN A 42 7.04 0.17 15.21
C GLN A 42 5.69 -0.32 15.73
N ALA A 43 4.77 -0.63 14.83
CA ALA A 43 3.52 -1.31 15.14
C ALA A 43 3.21 -2.40 14.12
N GLN A 44 2.34 -3.31 14.53
CA GLN A 44 1.80 -4.33 13.64
C GLN A 44 0.35 -4.58 13.98
N THR A 45 -0.43 -4.91 12.96
CA THR A 45 -1.82 -5.34 13.13
C THR A 45 -1.90 -6.85 13.02
N VAL A 46 -2.40 -7.51 14.06
CA VAL A 46 -2.60 -8.96 14.12
C VAL A 46 -4.09 -9.26 14.11
N GLN A 47 -4.54 -10.09 13.19
CA GLN A 47 -5.93 -10.56 13.15
C GLN A 47 -6.00 -12.04 13.50
N ASP A 48 -6.80 -12.38 14.53
CA ASP A 48 -7.23 -13.74 14.83
C ASP A 48 -8.76 -13.81 14.74
N LYS A 49 -9.27 -14.40 13.65
CA LYS A 49 -10.71 -14.52 13.37
C LYS A 49 -11.41 -13.16 13.43
N LYS A 50 -12.22 -12.95 14.48
CA LYS A 50 -13.02 -11.76 14.77
C LYS A 50 -12.34 -10.82 15.77
N GLN A 51 -11.05 -10.99 16.04
CA GLN A 51 -10.28 -10.11 16.91
C GLN A 51 -9.14 -9.50 16.11
N ILE A 52 -9.06 -8.17 16.12
CA ILE A 52 -7.94 -7.41 15.58
C ILE A 52 -7.21 -6.77 16.75
N THR A 53 -5.91 -7.00 16.83
CA THR A 53 -5.03 -6.39 17.83
C THR A 53 -4.00 -5.52 17.12
N VAL A 54 -4.02 -4.22 17.43
CA VAL A 54 -2.95 -3.29 17.05
C VAL A 54 -1.88 -3.36 18.13
N GLN A 55 -0.73 -3.94 17.80
CA GLN A 55 0.37 -4.15 18.72
C GLN A 55 1.46 -3.09 18.51
N ILE A 56 1.76 -2.33 19.56
CA ILE A 56 2.73 -1.24 19.54
C ILE A 56 3.97 -1.67 20.31
N SER A 57 5.14 -1.62 19.65
CA SER A 57 6.42 -2.03 20.23
C SER A 57 7.25 -0.85 20.74
N ASP A 58 7.09 0.34 20.17
CA ASP A 58 7.74 1.58 20.60
C ASP A 58 6.74 2.61 21.15
N LEU A 59 7.05 3.15 22.33
CA LEU A 59 6.21 4.02 23.14
C LEU A 59 6.61 5.50 23.05
N SER A 60 7.42 5.90 22.07
CA SER A 60 7.86 7.30 21.90
C SER A 60 6.69 8.24 21.56
N ALA A 61 5.72 7.77 20.78
CA ALA A 61 4.51 8.52 20.44
C ALA A 61 3.29 7.59 20.27
N PRO A 62 2.80 6.94 21.34
CA PRO A 62 1.84 5.85 21.25
C PRO A 62 0.50 6.25 20.62
N ASN A 63 0.03 7.48 20.85
CA ASN A 63 -1.20 7.99 20.22
C ASN A 63 -1.06 8.15 18.70
N TYR A 64 0.09 8.65 18.24
CA TYR A 64 0.41 8.75 16.81
C TYR A 64 0.45 7.35 16.19
N THR A 65 1.25 6.45 16.78
CA THR A 65 1.43 5.09 16.25
C THR A 65 0.13 4.28 16.26
N ALA A 66 -0.65 4.31 17.34
CA ALA A 66 -1.94 3.63 17.41
C ALA A 66 -2.92 4.13 16.35
N SER A 67 -3.05 5.45 16.23
CA SER A 67 -3.97 6.05 15.26
C SER A 67 -3.59 5.76 13.82
N HIS A 68 -2.30 5.62 13.51
CA HIS A 68 -1.79 5.29 12.18
C HIS A 68 -2.37 3.94 11.71
N GLU A 69 -2.18 2.90 12.51
CA GLU A 69 -2.70 1.55 12.23
C GLU A 69 -4.23 1.51 12.19
N LEU A 70 -4.91 2.18 13.14
CA LEU A 70 -6.37 2.25 13.18
C LEU A 70 -6.95 2.94 11.93
N LEU A 71 -6.26 3.95 11.39
CA LEU A 71 -6.69 4.63 10.18
C LEU A 71 -6.51 3.75 8.93
N HIS A 72 -5.42 2.99 8.83
CA HIS A 72 -5.27 1.96 7.78
C HIS A 72 -6.39 0.92 7.86
N LEU A 73 -6.72 0.44 9.07
CA LEU A 73 -7.86 -0.47 9.29
C LEU A 73 -9.19 0.15 8.85
N LEU A 74 -9.46 1.40 9.21
CA LEU A 74 -10.66 2.12 8.77
C LEU A 74 -10.72 2.26 7.25
N MET A 75 -9.60 2.49 6.58
CA MET A 75 -9.55 2.56 5.12
C MET A 75 -9.97 1.21 4.52
N THR A 76 -9.45 0.10 5.03
CA THR A 76 -9.84 -1.25 4.61
C THR A 76 -11.33 -1.49 4.80
N LEU A 77 -11.86 -1.21 6.00
CA LEU A 77 -13.29 -1.41 6.31
C LEU A 77 -14.22 -0.51 5.50
N ARG A 78 -13.75 0.68 5.09
CA ARG A 78 -14.48 1.61 4.23
C ARG A 78 -14.32 1.32 2.74
N GLY A 79 -13.72 0.18 2.38
CA GLY A 79 -13.62 -0.25 0.99
C GLY A 79 -12.61 0.55 0.17
N PHE A 80 -11.48 0.95 0.76
CA PHE A 80 -10.34 1.40 -0.02
C PHE A 80 -9.60 0.22 -0.64
N PRO A 81 -9.02 0.38 -1.85
CA PRO A 81 -8.35 -0.69 -2.56
C PRO A 81 -7.18 -1.23 -1.74
N GLN A 82 -7.03 -2.54 -1.66
CA GLN A 82 -5.91 -3.21 -0.99
C GLN A 82 -4.92 -3.79 -2.01
N ALA A 83 -3.68 -4.03 -1.56
CA ALA A 83 -2.65 -4.73 -2.30
C ALA A 83 -2.55 -6.20 -1.87
N TYR A 84 -2.34 -7.09 -2.84
CA TYR A 84 -2.15 -8.53 -2.64
C TYR A 84 -0.98 -9.04 -3.49
N PHE A 85 -0.31 -10.07 -2.99
CA PHE A 85 0.84 -10.69 -3.66
C PHE A 85 0.54 -12.16 -3.93
N ALA A 86 0.09 -12.44 -5.15
CA ALA A 86 -0.31 -13.78 -5.59
C ALA A 86 0.72 -14.43 -6.55
N LEU A 87 1.86 -13.78 -6.75
CA LEU A 87 2.93 -14.23 -7.64
C LEU A 87 4.21 -14.49 -6.84
N SER A 88 5.04 -15.38 -7.37
CA SER A 88 6.35 -15.69 -6.82
C SER A 88 7.38 -15.80 -7.95
N SER A 89 8.56 -15.21 -7.73
CA SER A 89 9.74 -15.40 -8.58
C SER A 89 10.39 -16.78 -8.41
N GLY A 90 9.94 -17.58 -7.44
CA GLY A 90 10.62 -18.80 -7.00
C GLY A 90 11.84 -18.55 -6.10
N ASN A 91 12.20 -17.29 -5.83
CA ASN A 91 13.21 -16.89 -4.84
C ASN A 91 12.53 -16.14 -3.69
N ASP A 92 12.54 -16.72 -2.48
CA ASP A 92 11.83 -16.19 -1.33
C ASP A 92 12.38 -14.84 -0.84
N GLU A 93 13.70 -14.63 -0.89
CA GLU A 93 14.32 -13.37 -0.50
C GLU A 93 13.92 -12.25 -1.47
N LEU A 94 13.99 -12.52 -2.78
CA LEU A 94 13.54 -11.57 -3.80
C LEU A 94 12.05 -11.27 -3.66
N ASN A 95 11.22 -12.28 -3.40
CA ASN A 95 9.78 -12.08 -3.18
C ASN A 95 9.53 -11.17 -1.98
N GLN A 96 10.20 -11.41 -0.85
CA GLN A 96 10.05 -10.57 0.35
C GLN A 96 10.45 -9.12 0.08
N GLN A 97 11.55 -8.90 -0.65
CA GLN A 97 11.99 -7.56 -1.03
C GLN A 97 10.97 -6.86 -1.94
N LEU A 98 10.46 -7.54 -2.97
CA LEU A 98 9.44 -6.99 -3.87
C LEU A 98 8.12 -6.71 -3.13
N MET A 99 7.71 -7.61 -2.24
CA MET A 99 6.52 -7.42 -1.41
C MET A 99 6.66 -6.21 -0.50
N MET A 100 7.80 -6.08 0.19
CA MET A 100 8.08 -4.94 1.06
C MET A 100 8.05 -3.61 0.28
N MET A 101 8.73 -3.54 -0.86
CA MET A 101 8.73 -2.32 -1.68
C MET A 101 7.36 -2.02 -2.30
N GLY A 102 6.61 -3.04 -2.72
CA GLY A 102 5.25 -2.90 -3.23
C GLY A 102 4.28 -2.38 -2.17
N THR A 103 4.37 -2.89 -0.94
CA THR A 103 3.60 -2.43 0.21
C THR A 103 3.97 -1.00 0.58
N GLU A 104 5.27 -0.67 0.66
CA GLU A 104 5.73 0.69 0.98
C GLU A 104 5.19 1.72 -0.02
N LEU A 105 5.25 1.43 -1.33
CA LEU A 105 4.71 2.31 -2.36
C LEU A 105 3.17 2.43 -2.28
N TYR A 106 2.49 1.36 -1.91
CA TYR A 106 1.05 1.41 -1.65
C TYR A 106 0.74 2.31 -0.43
N ASP A 107 1.49 2.15 0.66
CA ASP A 107 1.33 2.87 1.91
C ASP A 107 1.62 4.36 1.76
N ILE A 108 2.63 4.75 0.96
CA ILE A 108 2.89 6.16 0.59
C ILE A 108 1.62 6.85 0.03
N VAL A 109 0.81 6.12 -0.76
CA VAL A 109 -0.45 6.68 -1.26
C VAL A 109 -1.52 6.69 -0.18
N ALA A 110 -1.61 5.63 0.64
CA ALA A 110 -2.53 5.56 1.76
C ALA A 110 -2.29 6.66 2.80
N HIS A 111 -1.02 7.01 3.04
CA HIS A 111 -0.59 8.02 4.00
C HIS A 111 -1.12 9.41 3.68
N GLN A 112 -1.52 9.70 2.44
CA GLN A 112 -2.25 10.94 2.13
C GLN A 112 -3.53 11.07 2.98
N VAL A 113 -4.24 9.96 3.17
CA VAL A 113 -5.47 9.90 3.97
C VAL A 113 -5.12 9.84 5.46
N VAL A 114 -4.20 8.94 5.84
CA VAL A 114 -3.81 8.72 7.24
C VAL A 114 -3.25 10.01 7.86
N VAL A 115 -2.26 10.64 7.23
CA VAL A 115 -1.64 11.88 7.71
C VAL A 115 -2.66 13.01 7.77
N SER A 116 -3.54 13.13 6.78
CA SER A 116 -4.59 14.16 6.77
C SER A 116 -5.53 14.01 7.96
N GLU A 117 -5.99 12.79 8.25
CA GLU A 117 -6.87 12.52 9.39
C GLU A 117 -6.13 12.69 10.74
N GLN A 118 -4.89 12.22 10.86
CA GLN A 118 -4.10 12.45 12.07
C GLN A 118 -3.88 13.95 12.36
N ARG A 119 -3.57 14.75 11.33
CA ARG A 119 -3.48 16.22 11.46
C ARG A 119 -4.82 16.83 11.87
N ARG A 120 -5.92 16.39 11.25
CA ARG A 120 -7.29 16.86 11.60
C ARG A 120 -7.63 16.59 13.07
N HIS A 121 -7.10 15.52 13.64
CA HIS A 121 -7.29 15.13 15.04
C HIS A 121 -6.21 15.63 16.00
N GLY A 122 -5.24 16.43 15.53
CA GLY A 122 -4.15 16.95 16.36
C GLY A 122 -3.15 15.88 16.84
N LEU A 123 -3.08 14.74 16.15
CA LEU A 123 -2.21 13.61 16.50
C LEU A 123 -0.81 13.72 15.90
N ILE A 124 -0.63 14.63 14.92
CA ILE A 124 0.69 15.07 14.45
C ILE A 124 0.97 16.45 15.03
N THR A 125 1.83 16.47 16.06
CA THR A 125 2.32 17.68 16.73
C THR A 125 3.73 18.03 16.25
N PRO A 126 4.26 19.23 16.56
CA PRO A 126 5.66 19.57 16.24
C PRO A 126 6.68 18.57 16.80
N GLU A 127 6.40 17.97 17.96
CA GLU A 127 7.24 16.93 18.55
C GLU A 127 7.21 15.64 17.73
N VAL A 128 6.03 15.22 17.26
CA VAL A 128 5.89 14.05 16.36
C VAL A 128 6.58 14.31 15.03
N GLU A 129 6.47 15.52 14.48
CA GLU A 129 7.21 15.91 13.26
C GLU A 129 8.72 15.81 13.46
N ALA A 130 9.25 16.31 14.58
CA ALA A 130 10.67 16.17 14.89
C ALA A 130 11.09 14.70 15.09
N MET A 131 10.24 13.87 15.72
CA MET A 131 10.46 12.43 15.85
C MET A 131 10.44 11.71 14.50
N TYR A 132 9.58 12.15 13.57
CA TYR A 132 9.49 11.56 12.24
C TYR A 132 10.75 11.85 11.42
N LEU A 133 11.30 13.08 11.46
CA LEU A 133 12.57 13.40 10.80
C LEU A 133 13.72 12.51 11.35
N LYS A 134 13.77 12.32 12.67
CA LYS A 134 14.75 11.40 13.27
C LYS A 134 14.55 9.96 12.80
N GLY A 135 13.30 9.54 12.60
CA GLY A 135 12.95 8.22 12.05
C GLY A 135 13.49 8.05 10.64
N VAL A 136 13.35 9.07 9.78
CA VAL A 136 13.95 9.09 8.44
C VAL A 136 15.48 8.97 8.53
N GLN A 137 16.12 9.78 9.38
CA GLN A 137 17.57 9.78 9.56
C GLN A 137 18.11 8.49 10.19
N ALA A 138 17.29 7.76 10.95
CA ALA A 138 17.61 6.45 11.48
C ALA A 138 17.48 5.33 10.44
N THR A 139 16.72 5.56 9.36
CA THR A 139 16.48 4.59 8.28
C THR A 139 17.47 4.75 7.13
N ILE A 140 17.82 6.00 6.78
CA ILE A 140 18.70 6.31 5.65
C ILE A 140 19.80 7.30 6.02
N ASP A 141 21.03 6.95 5.63
CA ASP A 141 22.18 7.84 5.70
C ASP A 141 22.11 8.91 4.59
N PRO A 142 22.61 10.15 4.83
CA PRO A 142 22.76 11.18 3.79
C PRO A 142 23.43 10.65 2.52
N GLU A 143 23.10 11.24 1.38
CA GLU A 143 23.68 10.83 0.10
C GLU A 143 25.19 11.12 0.05
N PRO A 144 26.04 10.10 -0.19
CA PRO A 144 27.46 10.33 -0.38
C PRO A 144 27.72 11.01 -1.73
N GLU A 145 28.76 11.85 -1.81
CA GLU A 145 29.15 12.52 -3.05
C GLU A 145 29.44 11.52 -4.19
N ALA A 146 30.05 10.38 -3.85
CA ALA A 146 30.42 9.32 -4.79
C ALA A 146 29.22 8.51 -5.32
N GLY A 147 28.04 8.64 -4.70
CA GLY A 147 26.88 7.76 -4.93
C GLY A 147 27.02 6.39 -4.28
N ASP A 148 25.91 5.65 -4.19
CA ASP A 148 25.83 4.28 -3.68
C ASP A 148 24.59 3.55 -4.27
N ASP A 149 24.35 2.33 -3.81
CA ASP A 149 23.24 1.46 -4.22
C ASP A 149 21.94 1.65 -3.40
N ARG A 150 21.88 2.65 -2.50
CA ARG A 150 20.76 2.87 -1.59
C ARG A 150 19.71 3.85 -2.12
N MET A 151 19.84 4.28 -3.37
CA MET A 151 18.98 5.29 -3.99
C MET A 151 17.50 4.88 -4.01
N THR A 152 17.16 3.61 -4.19
CA THR A 152 15.78 3.11 -4.16
C THR A 152 15.15 3.33 -2.78
N LEU A 153 15.84 2.93 -1.71
CA LEU A 153 15.37 3.10 -0.33
C LEU A 153 15.23 4.59 0.04
N ARG A 154 16.23 5.41 -0.34
CA ARG A 154 16.16 6.87 -0.13
C ARG A 154 14.98 7.49 -0.87
N LEU A 155 14.72 7.10 -2.11
CA LEU A 155 13.59 7.63 -2.87
C LEU A 155 12.25 7.33 -2.21
N MET A 156 12.01 6.09 -1.77
CA MET A 156 10.77 5.72 -1.06
C MET A 156 10.63 6.52 0.23
N THR A 157 11.67 6.50 1.07
CA THR A 157 11.66 7.15 2.38
C THR A 157 11.46 8.66 2.27
N VAL A 158 12.15 9.33 1.35
CA VAL A 158 12.03 10.78 1.15
C VAL A 158 10.67 11.12 0.53
N LEU A 159 10.13 10.30 -0.37
CA LEU A 159 8.79 10.50 -0.91
C LEU A 159 7.73 10.40 0.17
N ASP A 160 7.79 9.38 1.04
CA ASP A 160 6.87 9.23 2.15
C ASP A 160 6.97 10.41 3.12
N ALA A 161 8.19 10.87 3.41
CA ALA A 161 8.41 12.06 4.23
C ALA A 161 7.79 13.32 3.61
N LEU A 162 7.85 13.50 2.28
CA LEU A 162 7.17 14.61 1.60
C LEU A 162 5.64 14.51 1.74
N ILE A 163 5.06 13.31 1.70
CA ILE A 163 3.64 13.09 1.97
C ILE A 163 3.30 13.44 3.43
N PHE A 164 4.14 13.01 4.38
CA PHE A 164 3.96 13.29 5.81
C PHE A 164 4.00 14.80 6.13
N TYR A 165 5.02 15.52 5.63
CA TYR A 165 5.19 16.94 5.93
C TYR A 165 4.25 17.83 5.12
N GLY A 166 3.93 17.46 3.88
CA GLY A 166 3.15 18.29 2.96
C GLY A 166 3.72 19.71 2.89
N THR A 167 2.88 20.72 3.19
CA THR A 167 3.28 22.13 3.26
C THR A 167 3.54 22.63 4.69
N GLY A 168 3.59 21.73 5.69
CA GLY A 168 3.53 22.08 7.11
C GLY A 168 4.86 22.49 7.75
N ASN A 169 5.95 21.79 7.43
CA ASN A 169 7.25 21.95 8.11
C ASN A 169 8.39 22.16 7.10
N GLN A 170 8.58 23.41 6.68
CA GLN A 170 9.58 23.75 5.68
C GLN A 170 11.01 23.44 6.14
N GLN A 171 11.31 23.59 7.43
CA GLN A 171 12.65 23.30 7.95
C GLN A 171 13.02 21.82 7.79
N ALA A 172 12.08 20.90 8.06
CA ALA A 172 12.30 19.48 7.85
C ALA A 172 12.48 19.16 6.35
N VAL A 173 11.65 19.78 5.49
CA VAL A 173 11.76 19.64 4.03
C VAL A 173 13.11 20.14 3.50
N ASP A 174 13.59 21.29 3.99
CA ASP A 174 14.88 21.85 3.62
C ASP A 174 16.04 20.92 4.07
N GLN A 175 15.91 20.31 5.25
CA GLN A 175 16.88 19.33 5.73
C GLN A 175 16.91 18.07 4.85
N LEU A 176 15.74 17.54 4.45
CA LEU A 176 15.67 16.41 3.52
C LEU A 176 16.30 16.75 2.16
N GLN A 177 16.11 17.98 1.67
CA GLN A 177 16.73 18.43 0.44
C GLN A 177 18.26 18.53 0.54
N ALA A 178 18.76 18.99 1.68
CA ALA A 178 20.20 19.10 1.93
C ALA A 178 20.87 17.73 2.06
N ASP A 179 20.25 16.81 2.79
CA ASP A 179 20.82 15.48 3.09
C ASP A 179 20.67 14.50 1.92
N TYR A 180 19.61 14.63 1.11
CA TYR A 180 19.24 13.67 0.06
C TYR A 180 18.96 14.35 -1.28
N PRO A 181 19.86 15.16 -1.85
CA PRO A 181 19.55 16.04 -2.98
C PRO A 181 19.04 15.32 -4.23
N LYS A 182 19.58 14.14 -4.58
CA LYS A 182 19.13 13.39 -5.78
C LYS A 182 17.79 12.70 -5.53
N ALA A 183 17.63 12.02 -4.40
CA ALA A 183 16.38 11.36 -4.02
C ALA A 183 15.27 12.38 -3.80
N PHE A 184 15.55 13.52 -3.16
CA PHE A 184 14.61 14.61 -2.97
C PHE A 184 14.12 15.20 -4.29
N ALA A 185 15.00 15.40 -5.27
CA ALA A 185 14.61 15.91 -6.58
C ALA A 185 13.68 14.93 -7.33
N ALA A 186 13.91 13.63 -7.20
CA ALA A 186 13.04 12.59 -7.76
C ALA A 186 11.72 12.47 -6.98
N ALA A 187 11.78 12.40 -5.65
CA ALA A 187 10.63 12.36 -4.76
C ALA A 187 9.71 13.55 -4.96
N SER A 188 10.25 14.76 -5.12
CA SER A 188 9.47 15.98 -5.38
C SER A 188 8.66 15.91 -6.67
N LYS A 189 9.19 15.27 -7.73
CA LYS A 189 8.45 15.04 -8.98
C LYS A 189 7.29 14.08 -8.77
N LEU A 190 7.53 12.97 -8.06
CA LEU A 190 6.51 11.98 -7.74
C LEU A 190 5.43 12.55 -6.81
N TYR A 191 5.84 13.29 -5.77
CA TYR A 191 4.95 14.02 -4.87
C TYR A 191 4.05 14.99 -5.65
N THR A 192 4.62 15.81 -6.52
CA THR A 192 3.85 16.76 -7.35
C THR A 192 2.81 16.01 -8.20
N MET A 193 3.22 14.91 -8.84
CA MET A 193 2.35 14.07 -9.67
C MET A 193 1.19 13.43 -8.88
N LEU A 194 1.44 13.07 -7.61
CA LEU A 194 0.40 12.57 -6.69
C LEU A 194 -0.54 13.69 -6.24
N MET A 195 -0.01 14.88 -5.93
CA MET A 195 -0.78 16.02 -5.44
C MET A 195 -1.62 16.71 -6.52
N GLU A 196 -1.38 16.47 -7.81
CA GLU A 196 -2.25 16.96 -8.90
C GLU A 196 -3.72 16.55 -8.71
N LYS A 197 -3.95 15.35 -8.18
CA LYS A 197 -5.28 14.79 -7.90
C LYS A 197 -5.20 13.96 -6.62
N PRO A 198 -5.31 14.61 -5.44
CA PRO A 198 -5.13 13.94 -4.16
C PRO A 198 -6.20 12.87 -3.93
N VAL A 199 -5.87 11.92 -3.05
CA VAL A 199 -6.80 10.85 -2.68
C VAL A 199 -8.00 11.42 -1.93
N SER A 200 -9.21 11.20 -2.49
CA SER A 200 -10.49 11.65 -1.92
C SER A 200 -11.58 10.56 -1.94
N SER A 201 -11.27 9.40 -2.52
CA SER A 201 -12.16 8.26 -2.69
C SER A 201 -11.35 6.98 -2.99
N PRO A 202 -11.95 5.79 -2.84
CA PRO A 202 -11.32 4.53 -3.26
C PRO A 202 -10.84 4.53 -4.71
N PHE A 203 -11.63 5.14 -5.61
CA PHE A 203 -11.29 5.24 -7.03
C PHE A 203 -10.02 6.10 -7.25
N THR A 204 -9.94 7.26 -6.58
CA THR A 204 -8.75 8.11 -6.68
C THR A 204 -7.53 7.47 -6.02
N MET A 205 -7.70 6.69 -4.94
CA MET A 205 -6.61 5.94 -4.32
C MET A 205 -6.02 4.93 -5.29
N ARG A 206 -6.85 4.06 -5.89
CA ARG A 206 -6.38 3.10 -6.92
C ARG A 206 -5.61 3.81 -8.02
N ARG A 207 -6.18 4.89 -8.56
CA ARG A 207 -5.53 5.66 -9.62
C ARG A 207 -4.16 6.21 -9.19
N SER A 208 -4.03 6.69 -7.96
CA SER A 208 -2.77 7.20 -7.42
C SER A 208 -1.75 6.10 -7.19
N ILE A 209 -2.16 4.91 -6.72
CA ILE A 209 -1.29 3.73 -6.61
C ILE A 209 -0.71 3.36 -7.96
N VAL A 210 -1.56 3.18 -8.98
CA VAL A 210 -1.11 2.78 -10.33
C VAL A 210 -0.17 3.82 -10.94
N LYS A 211 -0.49 5.11 -10.76
CA LYS A 211 0.38 6.21 -11.18
C LYS A 211 1.73 6.18 -10.48
N LEU A 212 1.75 5.92 -9.17
CA LEU A 212 2.99 5.88 -8.39
C LEU A 212 3.85 4.70 -8.82
N PHE A 213 3.31 3.49 -8.93
CA PHE A 213 4.06 2.32 -9.40
C PHE A 213 4.77 2.59 -10.73
N LYS A 214 4.04 3.12 -11.71
CA LYS A 214 4.62 3.48 -13.01
C LYS A 214 5.64 4.62 -12.90
N GLY A 215 5.34 5.65 -12.12
CA GLY A 215 6.23 6.80 -11.95
C GLY A 215 7.55 6.41 -11.26
N PHE A 216 7.47 5.50 -10.31
CA PHE A 216 8.61 4.98 -9.57
C PHE A 216 9.50 4.12 -10.46
N ASP A 217 8.94 3.17 -11.21
CA ASP A 217 9.71 2.36 -12.18
C ASP A 217 10.40 3.24 -13.23
N ASN A 218 9.71 4.23 -13.81
CA ASN A 218 10.33 5.18 -14.74
C ASN A 218 11.51 5.94 -14.10
N GLN A 219 11.44 6.23 -12.80
CA GLN A 219 12.51 6.93 -12.09
C GLN A 219 13.69 6.00 -11.81
N LEU A 220 13.45 4.72 -11.49
CA LEU A 220 14.52 3.72 -11.38
C LEU A 220 15.23 3.52 -12.71
N GLU A 221 14.49 3.39 -13.81
CA GLU A 221 15.05 3.29 -15.16
C GLU A 221 15.90 4.51 -15.53
N ALA A 222 15.47 5.72 -15.17
CA ALA A 222 16.25 6.94 -15.39
C ALA A 222 17.57 6.96 -14.60
N TRP A 223 17.65 6.21 -13.50
CA TRP A 223 18.88 5.97 -12.74
C TRP A 223 19.61 4.69 -13.15
N GLN A 224 19.15 4.01 -14.20
CA GLN A 224 19.69 2.72 -14.66
C GLN A 224 19.61 1.62 -13.58
N LEU A 225 18.62 1.73 -12.69
CA LEU A 225 18.30 0.73 -11.68
C LEU A 225 17.19 -0.20 -12.20
N PRO A 226 17.17 -1.47 -11.76
CA PRO A 226 16.10 -2.39 -12.13
C PRO A 226 14.73 -1.86 -11.67
N PRO A 227 13.71 -1.81 -12.55
CA PRO A 227 12.35 -1.52 -12.14
C PRO A 227 11.79 -2.62 -11.22
N LEU A 228 10.79 -2.27 -10.41
CA LEU A 228 10.14 -3.19 -9.49
C LEU A 228 9.03 -4.00 -10.17
N HIS A 229 8.50 -3.52 -11.30
CA HIS A 229 7.43 -4.15 -12.05
C HIS A 229 6.15 -4.39 -11.23
N ASN A 230 5.85 -3.47 -10.30
CA ASN A 230 4.67 -3.56 -9.43
C ASN A 230 3.34 -3.53 -10.20
N GLN A 231 3.33 -3.08 -11.46
CA GLN A 231 2.15 -3.19 -12.32
C GLN A 231 1.75 -4.65 -12.64
N GLU A 232 2.73 -5.56 -12.63
CA GLU A 232 2.52 -6.99 -12.81
C GLU A 232 2.56 -7.74 -11.46
N PHE A 233 3.57 -7.47 -10.63
CA PHE A 233 3.79 -8.23 -9.39
C PHE A 233 2.68 -8.04 -8.35
N THR A 234 2.21 -6.80 -8.19
CA THR A 234 1.29 -6.42 -7.12
C THR A 234 -0.13 -6.39 -7.64
N THR A 235 -0.99 -7.23 -7.08
CA THR A 235 -2.43 -7.25 -7.40
C THR A 235 -3.13 -6.17 -6.59
N ILE A 236 -3.81 -5.22 -7.25
CA ILE A 236 -4.58 -4.17 -6.58
C ILE A 236 -6.08 -4.44 -6.73
N THR A 237 -6.81 -4.34 -5.63
CA THR A 237 -8.28 -4.49 -5.60
C THR A 237 -8.94 -3.61 -6.67
N SER A 238 -9.82 -4.21 -7.48
CA SER A 238 -10.50 -3.49 -8.56
C SER A 238 -11.59 -2.56 -8.03
N VAL A 239 -11.69 -1.36 -8.60
CA VAL A 239 -12.81 -0.43 -8.36
C VAL A 239 -13.69 -0.41 -9.61
N LEU A 240 -14.86 -1.04 -9.53
CA LEU A 240 -15.73 -1.34 -10.67
C LEU A 240 -17.11 -0.72 -10.51
N SER A 241 -17.75 -0.36 -11.62
CA SER A 241 -19.18 -0.03 -11.62
C SER A 241 -20.03 -1.30 -11.79
N LYS A 242 -21.31 -1.24 -11.37
CA LYS A 242 -22.29 -2.31 -11.65
C LYS A 242 -22.41 -2.64 -13.14
N ARG A 243 -22.15 -1.67 -14.03
CA ARG A 243 -22.09 -1.90 -15.47
C ARG A 243 -20.89 -2.76 -15.84
N GLN A 244 -19.70 -2.45 -15.31
CA GLN A 244 -18.48 -3.19 -15.60
C GLN A 244 -18.53 -4.64 -15.11
N LEU A 245 -19.17 -4.89 -13.97
CA LEU A 245 -19.39 -6.24 -13.46
C LEU A 245 -20.15 -7.15 -14.43
N ARG A 246 -21.10 -6.59 -15.18
CA ARG A 246 -21.90 -7.32 -16.18
C ARG A 246 -21.23 -7.44 -17.55
N LEU A 247 -20.11 -6.76 -17.78
CA LEU A 247 -19.37 -6.88 -19.04
C LEU A 247 -18.55 -8.17 -19.03
N GLU A 248 -18.23 -8.67 -20.22
CA GLU A 248 -17.34 -9.81 -20.35
C GLU A 248 -15.91 -9.43 -19.95
N VAL A 249 -15.18 -10.39 -19.40
CA VAL A 249 -13.77 -10.21 -18.97
C VAL A 249 -12.93 -9.60 -20.08
N ARG A 250 -13.08 -10.04 -21.34
CA ARG A 250 -12.30 -9.49 -22.48
C ARG A 250 -12.46 -7.99 -22.70
N GLN A 251 -13.57 -7.41 -22.26
CA GLN A 251 -13.87 -5.99 -22.45
C GLN A 251 -13.19 -5.11 -21.40
N ILE A 252 -12.83 -5.67 -20.24
CA ILE A 252 -12.25 -4.93 -19.11
C ILE A 252 -10.80 -5.34 -18.84
N PHE A 253 -10.48 -6.61 -19.05
CA PHE A 253 -9.20 -7.20 -18.73
C PHE A 253 -8.57 -7.91 -19.92
N GLU A 254 -7.26 -8.06 -19.83
CA GLU A 254 -6.45 -8.93 -20.67
C GLU A 254 -5.59 -9.82 -19.80
N LEU A 255 -5.43 -11.07 -20.23
CA LEU A 255 -4.61 -12.06 -19.57
C LEU A 255 -3.21 -11.98 -20.16
N PHE A 256 -2.24 -11.61 -19.33
CA PHE A 256 -0.83 -11.67 -19.66
C PHE A 256 -0.20 -12.93 -19.07
N HIS A 257 0.74 -13.49 -19.81
CA HIS A 257 1.56 -14.60 -19.35
C HIS A 257 2.66 -14.06 -18.45
N SER A 258 2.66 -14.45 -17.18
CA SER A 258 3.74 -14.06 -16.27
C SER A 258 4.92 -15.03 -16.38
N GLU A 259 6.12 -14.50 -16.28
CA GLU A 259 7.31 -15.33 -16.03
C GLU A 259 7.36 -15.83 -14.58
N MET A 260 6.53 -15.26 -13.70
CA MET A 260 6.38 -15.69 -12.31
C MET A 260 5.39 -16.85 -12.17
N ILE A 261 5.46 -17.51 -11.02
CA ILE A 261 4.64 -18.68 -10.70
C ILE A 261 3.58 -18.36 -9.65
N ASP A 262 2.48 -19.12 -9.71
CA ASP A 262 1.52 -19.21 -8.63
C ASP A 262 2.18 -20.00 -7.46
N PRO A 263 2.22 -19.43 -6.24
CA PRO A 263 2.92 -20.05 -5.12
C PRO A 263 2.23 -21.32 -4.60
N ALA A 264 0.92 -21.49 -4.81
CA ALA A 264 0.16 -22.66 -4.38
C ALA A 264 0.35 -23.84 -5.34
N THR A 265 0.28 -23.58 -6.65
CA THR A 265 0.36 -24.63 -7.68
C THR A 265 1.76 -24.86 -8.21
N LYS A 266 2.70 -23.95 -7.95
CA LYS A 266 4.09 -23.93 -8.48
C LYS A 266 4.18 -23.95 -10.00
N ARG A 267 3.09 -23.57 -10.67
CA ARG A 267 3.01 -23.43 -12.13
C ARG A 267 3.05 -21.96 -12.51
N ARG A 268 3.32 -21.68 -13.78
CA ARG A 268 3.19 -20.33 -14.34
C ARG A 268 1.81 -19.77 -14.02
N ALA A 269 1.76 -18.45 -13.85
CA ALA A 269 0.51 -17.74 -13.61
C ALA A 269 0.16 -16.86 -14.80
N TYR A 270 -1.13 -16.57 -14.96
CA TYR A 270 -1.60 -15.49 -15.81
C TYR A 270 -2.10 -14.33 -14.95
N VAL A 271 -1.78 -13.13 -15.41
CA VAL A 271 -2.13 -11.89 -14.74
C VAL A 271 -3.26 -11.21 -15.49
N GLY A 272 -4.35 -10.93 -14.79
CA GLY A 272 -5.46 -10.13 -15.28
C GLY A 272 -5.13 -8.65 -15.22
N ILE A 273 -4.62 -8.09 -16.31
CA ILE A 273 -4.30 -6.67 -16.44
C ILE A 273 -5.56 -5.91 -16.84
N ASN A 274 -5.88 -4.86 -16.07
CA ASN A 274 -6.99 -3.97 -16.41
C ASN A 274 -6.60 -3.10 -17.61
N ARG A 275 -7.40 -3.17 -18.68
CA ARG A 275 -7.12 -2.46 -19.94
C ARG A 275 -7.09 -0.94 -19.81
N ALA A 276 -7.75 -0.38 -18.79
CA ALA A 276 -7.84 1.06 -18.61
C ALA A 276 -6.60 1.67 -17.94
N ASP A 277 -5.96 0.94 -17.04
CA ASP A 277 -4.88 1.45 -16.20
C ASP A 277 -3.58 0.61 -16.25
N GLY A 278 -3.61 -0.58 -16.86
CA GLY A 278 -2.45 -1.45 -17.02
C GLY A 278 -2.03 -2.15 -15.74
N GLN A 279 -2.87 -2.18 -14.69
CA GLN A 279 -2.54 -2.77 -13.40
C GLN A 279 -3.08 -4.19 -13.25
N ASN A 280 -2.27 -5.08 -12.67
CA ASN A 280 -2.68 -6.39 -12.18
C ASN A 280 -3.86 -6.27 -11.21
N SER A 281 -4.96 -6.93 -11.56
CA SER A 281 -6.22 -6.89 -10.83
C SER A 281 -6.65 -8.26 -10.29
N PHE A 282 -6.09 -9.35 -10.81
CA PHE A 282 -6.28 -10.71 -10.33
C PHE A 282 -5.20 -11.62 -10.95
N VAL A 283 -4.95 -12.76 -10.32
CA VAL A 283 -4.04 -13.78 -10.80
C VAL A 283 -4.80 -15.09 -10.95
N ILE A 284 -4.53 -15.82 -12.03
CA ILE A 284 -5.03 -17.18 -12.24
C ILE A 284 -3.85 -18.13 -12.40
N ALA A 285 -3.90 -19.27 -11.72
CA ALA A 285 -2.96 -20.35 -11.98
C ALA A 285 -3.11 -20.83 -13.43
N ALA A 286 -2.00 -21.15 -14.09
CA ALA A 286 -2.08 -21.83 -15.37
C ALA A 286 -2.85 -23.15 -15.21
N PRO A 287 -3.67 -23.52 -16.21
CA PRO A 287 -4.36 -24.81 -16.21
C PRO A 287 -3.33 -25.97 -16.23
N ALA A 288 -3.80 -27.21 -16.04
CA ALA A 288 -2.90 -28.35 -16.24
C ALA A 288 -2.41 -28.35 -17.70
N PRO A 289 -1.21 -28.87 -18.03
CA PRO A 289 -0.68 -28.81 -19.40
C PRO A 289 -1.63 -29.37 -20.48
N LYS A 290 -2.47 -30.35 -20.12
CA LYS A 290 -3.50 -30.92 -21.00
C LYS A 290 -4.69 -29.99 -21.28
N ASP A 291 -4.91 -29.01 -20.41
CA ASP A 291 -6.02 -28.06 -20.41
C ASP A 291 -5.56 -26.64 -20.82
N ASP A 292 -4.24 -26.42 -20.96
CA ASP A 292 -3.62 -25.19 -21.49
C ASP A 292 -3.86 -25.07 -23.00
N THR A 293 -5.09 -24.65 -23.31
CA THR A 293 -5.62 -24.62 -24.67
C THR A 293 -6.28 -23.27 -24.96
N PRO A 294 -6.38 -22.85 -26.23
CA PRO A 294 -7.10 -21.63 -26.57
C PRO A 294 -8.54 -21.58 -26.05
N ASP A 295 -9.19 -22.75 -25.91
CA ASP A 295 -10.58 -22.82 -25.44
C ASP A 295 -10.71 -22.53 -23.94
N PHE A 296 -9.70 -22.86 -23.13
CA PHE A 296 -9.62 -22.43 -21.72
C PHE A 296 -9.65 -20.89 -21.61
N PHE A 297 -8.80 -20.20 -22.36
CA PHE A 297 -8.77 -18.73 -22.34
C PHE A 297 -10.04 -18.11 -22.92
N LYS A 298 -10.59 -18.68 -23.99
CA LYS A 298 -11.89 -18.21 -24.54
C LYS A 298 -13.01 -18.34 -23.51
N ALA A 299 -13.03 -19.41 -22.72
CA ALA A 299 -14.00 -19.58 -21.66
C ALA A 299 -13.87 -18.48 -20.60
N ILE A 300 -12.67 -18.23 -20.08
CA ILE A 300 -12.43 -17.15 -19.12
C ILE A 300 -12.85 -15.79 -19.70
N TYR A 301 -12.44 -15.49 -20.93
CA TYR A 301 -12.76 -14.22 -21.59
C TYR A 301 -14.26 -14.00 -21.84
N SER A 302 -15.05 -15.07 -21.84
CA SER A 302 -16.49 -15.03 -22.06
C SER A 302 -17.31 -14.98 -20.77
N LEU A 303 -16.67 -15.19 -19.60
CA LEU A 303 -17.31 -14.93 -18.31
C LEU A 303 -17.62 -13.43 -18.19
N SER A 304 -18.67 -13.10 -17.45
CA SER A 304 -18.79 -11.75 -16.90
C SER A 304 -17.70 -11.51 -15.85
N VAL A 305 -17.36 -10.24 -15.64
CA VAL A 305 -16.39 -9.86 -14.60
C VAL A 305 -16.85 -10.32 -13.21
N GLU A 306 -18.15 -10.21 -12.92
CA GLU A 306 -18.74 -10.67 -11.66
C GLU A 306 -18.56 -12.17 -11.44
N GLU A 307 -18.87 -13.00 -12.45
CA GLU A 307 -18.69 -14.44 -12.38
C GLU A 307 -17.24 -14.84 -12.18
N LEU A 308 -16.30 -14.20 -12.90
CA LEU A 308 -14.88 -14.48 -12.73
C LEU A 308 -14.42 -14.13 -11.30
N PHE A 309 -14.75 -12.94 -10.81
CA PHE A 309 -14.31 -12.49 -9.49
C PHE A 309 -14.90 -13.36 -8.38
N HIS A 310 -16.14 -13.83 -8.53
CA HIS A 310 -16.73 -14.80 -7.61
C HIS A 310 -16.01 -16.16 -7.65
N GLN A 311 -15.68 -16.68 -8.83
CA GLN A 311 -14.95 -17.94 -8.98
C GLN A 311 -13.54 -17.90 -8.37
N LEU A 312 -12.88 -16.75 -8.46
CA LEU A 312 -11.54 -16.55 -7.91
C LEU A 312 -11.54 -16.10 -6.44
N GLU A 313 -12.73 -15.94 -5.83
CA GLU A 313 -12.87 -15.33 -4.50
C GLU A 313 -12.18 -13.96 -4.40
N MET A 314 -12.11 -13.23 -5.53
CA MET A 314 -11.38 -11.97 -5.62
C MET A 314 -12.26 -10.81 -5.13
N PRO A 315 -11.78 -10.04 -4.12
CA PRO A 315 -12.51 -8.88 -3.65
C PRO A 315 -12.51 -7.76 -4.69
N TYR A 316 -13.59 -6.97 -4.67
CA TYR A 316 -13.71 -5.76 -5.47
C TYR A 316 -14.53 -4.70 -4.74
N ILE A 317 -14.35 -3.45 -5.17
CA ILE A 317 -15.04 -2.28 -4.63
C ILE A 317 -15.99 -1.75 -5.68
N LEU A 318 -17.25 -1.54 -5.32
CA LEU A 318 -18.18 -0.82 -6.18
C LEU A 318 -17.87 0.68 -6.13
N ARG A 319 -17.86 1.34 -7.30
CA ARG A 319 -17.51 2.76 -7.43
C ARG A 319 -18.43 3.71 -6.63
N ASP A 320 -19.64 3.28 -6.27
CA ASP A 320 -20.57 3.99 -5.39
C ASP A 320 -20.25 3.81 -3.88
N GLY A 321 -19.19 3.07 -3.53
CA GLY A 321 -18.59 3.07 -2.19
C GLY A 321 -18.87 1.82 -1.36
N SER A 322 -19.66 0.85 -1.84
CA SER A 322 -19.82 -0.43 -1.14
C SER A 322 -18.73 -1.41 -1.56
N ALA A 323 -17.93 -1.89 -0.61
CA ALA A 323 -17.08 -3.06 -0.82
C ALA A 323 -17.93 -4.33 -0.86
N ASN A 324 -17.66 -5.23 -1.81
CA ASN A 324 -18.20 -6.57 -1.73
C ASN A 324 -17.23 -7.42 -0.90
N GLN A 325 -17.59 -7.72 0.34
CA GLN A 325 -16.90 -8.74 1.12
C GLN A 325 -17.48 -10.08 0.69
N ASN A 326 -16.88 -10.71 -0.32
CA ASN A 326 -17.13 -12.13 -0.56
C ASN A 326 -16.58 -12.86 0.68
N GLY A 327 -17.49 -13.49 1.44
CA GLY A 327 -17.16 -14.30 2.61
C GLY A 327 -17.01 -15.78 2.27
#